data_AF-A0A949KM36-F1
#
_entry.id   AF-A0A949KM36-F1
#
_cell.length_a   1.000
_cell.length_b   1.000
_cell.length_c   1.000
_cell.angle_alpha   90.00
_cell.angle_beta   90.00
_cell.angle_gamma   90.00
#
_symmetry.space_group_name_H-M   'P 1'
#
loop_
_entity.id
_entity.type
_entity.pdbx_description
1 polymer ?
#
loop_
_entity_poly.entity_id
_entity_poly.type
_entity_poly.pdbx_seq_one_letter_code
_entity_poly.pdbx_strand_id
1 'polypeptide(L)'
;MTRLRITGWKHRRELSLLALKDWPWAGVNTLAGALAQAHINLPFLLMQGGKDGVWVRLCLEQGKRSQAQALAVELAQTHGWPEPLVREPVIALTFYPLAGGMTLPAEALACLAGAGLSPLALGTSLAAMTVILPEEMLPAAVKALGSRFDLPEGASPPEERVSVVQSPEKRKG
;
A
#
# COMPACT_ATOMS: atom_id res chain seq x y z
N MET A 1 14.94 18.97 -15.01
CA MET A 1 14.72 18.77 -13.55
C MET A 1 15.76 17.79 -13.03
N THR A 2 16.40 18.09 -11.90
CA THR A 2 17.43 17.21 -11.29
C THR A 2 16.79 15.97 -10.70
N ARG A 3 17.16 14.76 -11.16
CA ARG A 3 16.60 13.49 -10.67
C ARG A 3 16.96 13.22 -9.21
N LEU A 4 16.07 12.54 -8.49
CA LEU A 4 16.18 12.28 -7.04
C LEU A 4 16.60 10.84 -6.78
N ARG A 5 17.56 10.61 -5.88
CA ARG A 5 18.04 9.24 -5.58
C ARG A 5 17.18 8.57 -4.52
N ILE A 6 16.84 7.30 -4.74
CA ILE A 6 16.20 6.40 -3.76
C ILE A 6 17.10 5.19 -3.48
N THR A 7 16.99 4.58 -2.30
CA THR A 7 17.78 3.37 -1.96
C THR A 7 17.20 2.08 -2.51
N GLY A 8 15.94 2.13 -2.92
CA GLY A 8 15.27 0.96 -3.46
C GLY A 8 13.83 1.23 -3.86
N TRP A 9 13.31 0.29 -4.63
CA TRP A 9 11.95 0.26 -5.09
C TRP A 9 11.50 -1.21 -5.10
N LYS A 10 10.34 -1.45 -4.49
CA LYS A 10 9.71 -2.76 -4.39
C LYS A 10 8.27 -2.69 -4.89
N HIS A 11 7.79 -3.79 -5.46
CA HIS A 11 6.37 -4.04 -5.63
C HIS A 11 5.95 -5.38 -5.02
N ARG A 12 4.69 -5.49 -4.63
CA ARG A 12 4.04 -6.74 -4.23
C ARG A 12 2.70 -6.84 -4.96
N ARG A 13 2.58 -7.85 -5.82
CA ARG A 13 1.36 -8.24 -6.56
C ARG A 13 0.59 -9.30 -5.76
N GLU A 14 -0.47 -9.84 -6.36
CA GLU A 14 -1.32 -10.88 -5.76
C GLU A 14 -1.95 -10.42 -4.45
N LEU A 15 -2.35 -9.14 -4.43
CA LEU A 15 -3.02 -8.52 -3.31
C LEU A 15 -4.46 -8.15 -3.67
N SER A 16 -5.30 -8.20 -2.65
CA SER A 16 -6.63 -7.58 -2.65
C SER A 16 -6.69 -6.49 -1.57
N LEU A 17 -7.51 -5.46 -1.78
CA LEU A 17 -7.73 -4.39 -0.82
C LEU A 17 -9.13 -4.50 -0.23
N LEU A 18 -9.22 -4.79 1.06
CA LEU A 18 -10.46 -4.70 1.84
C LEU A 18 -10.52 -3.31 2.50
N ALA A 19 -11.56 -2.56 2.20
CA ALA A 19 -11.74 -1.18 2.56
C ALA A 19 -12.95 -1.02 3.48
N LEU A 20 -12.71 -0.55 4.69
CA LEU A 20 -13.74 -0.22 5.67
C LEU A 20 -13.86 1.30 5.74
N LYS A 21 -15.09 1.81 5.74
CA LYS A 21 -15.37 3.24 5.83
C LYS A 21 -16.36 3.46 6.95
N ASP A 22 -16.07 4.43 7.81
CA ASP A 22 -16.94 4.83 8.93
C ASP A 22 -17.25 3.66 9.90
N TRP A 23 -16.30 2.74 10.07
CA TRP A 23 -16.41 1.67 11.06
C TRP A 23 -16.05 2.17 12.46
N PRO A 24 -16.68 1.68 13.53
CA PRO A 24 -16.24 2.00 14.89
C PRO A 24 -14.89 1.34 15.19
N TRP A 25 -14.08 1.98 16.05
CA TRP A 25 -12.80 1.43 16.53
C TRP A 25 -12.94 0.01 17.09
N ALA A 26 -14.00 -0.23 17.87
CA ALA A 26 -14.31 -1.56 18.40
C ALA A 26 -14.53 -2.59 17.28
N GLY A 27 -15.19 -2.22 16.19
CA GLY A 27 -15.44 -3.11 15.06
C GLY A 27 -14.16 -3.46 14.31
N VAL A 28 -13.22 -2.51 14.18
CA VAL A 28 -11.90 -2.79 13.61
C VAL A 28 -11.12 -3.77 14.49
N ASN A 29 -11.16 -3.61 15.82
CA ASN A 29 -10.50 -4.54 16.75
C ASN A 29 -11.11 -5.95 16.67
N THR A 30 -12.44 -6.05 16.62
CA THR A 30 -13.14 -7.34 16.45
C THR A 30 -12.74 -8.02 15.14
N LEU A 31 -12.73 -7.28 14.03
CA LEU A 31 -12.30 -7.82 12.75
C LEU A 31 -10.83 -8.26 12.78
N ALA A 32 -9.93 -7.46 13.37
CA ALA A 32 -8.52 -7.83 13.51
C ALA A 32 -8.35 -9.15 14.29
N GLY A 33 -9.12 -9.33 15.36
CA GLY A 33 -9.17 -10.59 16.11
C GLY A 33 -9.66 -11.77 15.27
N ALA A 34 -10.75 -11.59 14.51
CA ALA A 34 -11.29 -12.62 13.62
C ALA A 34 -10.31 -13.01 12.51
N LEU A 35 -9.65 -12.02 11.89
CA LEU A 35 -8.62 -12.26 10.87
C LEU A 35 -7.42 -13.02 11.44
N ALA A 36 -6.99 -12.68 12.66
CA ALA A 36 -5.90 -13.37 13.34
C ALA A 36 -6.26 -14.83 13.67
N GLN A 37 -7.47 -15.09 14.17
CA GLN A 37 -7.98 -16.44 14.43
C GLN A 37 -8.09 -17.29 13.15
N ALA A 38 -8.42 -16.64 12.03
CA ALA A 38 -8.46 -17.27 10.71
C ALA A 38 -7.07 -17.43 10.05
N HIS A 39 -5.99 -17.04 10.74
CA HIS A 39 -4.61 -17.04 10.21
C HIS A 39 -4.46 -16.28 8.89
N ILE A 40 -5.12 -15.13 8.78
CA ILE A 40 -5.06 -14.25 7.61
C ILE A 40 -3.99 -13.19 7.84
N ASN A 41 -2.88 -13.30 7.10
CA ASN A 41 -1.81 -12.31 7.13
C ASN A 41 -2.25 -11.00 6.46
N LEU A 42 -1.83 -9.88 7.06
CA LEU A 42 -2.08 -8.53 6.58
C LEU A 42 -0.77 -7.88 6.13
N PRO A 43 -0.36 -8.03 4.85
CA PRO A 43 0.82 -7.37 4.31
C PRO A 43 0.90 -5.87 4.61
N PHE A 44 -0.24 -5.19 4.55
CA PHE A 44 -0.35 -3.76 4.87
C PHE A 44 -1.68 -3.48 5.56
N LEU A 45 -1.62 -2.63 6.59
CA LEU A 45 -2.76 -2.07 7.29
C LEU A 45 -2.56 -0.55 7.33
N LEU A 46 -3.55 0.19 6.82
CA LEU A 46 -3.60 1.64 6.93
C LEU A 46 -4.89 2.02 7.62
N MET A 47 -4.78 2.91 8.59
CA MET A 47 -5.90 3.37 9.40
C MET A 47 -5.87 4.88 9.51
N GLN A 48 -7.02 5.50 9.32
CA GLN A 48 -7.21 6.92 9.54
C GLN A 48 -8.42 7.11 10.45
N GLY A 49 -8.21 7.79 11.58
CA GLY A 49 -9.30 8.22 12.45
C GLY A 49 -10.05 9.41 11.85
N GLY A 50 -11.37 9.41 11.97
CA GLY A 50 -12.26 10.52 11.67
C GLY A 50 -13.21 10.80 12.83
N LYS A 51 -14.01 11.85 12.72
CA LYS A 51 -15.04 12.19 13.72
C LYS A 51 -16.14 11.14 13.80
N ASP A 52 -16.47 10.52 12.66
CA ASP A 52 -17.61 9.61 12.51
C ASP A 52 -17.21 8.12 12.50
N GLY A 53 -15.92 7.82 12.70
CA GLY A 53 -15.41 6.45 12.69
C GLY A 53 -13.99 6.34 12.16
N VAL A 54 -13.62 5.14 11.76
CA VAL A 54 -12.29 4.79 11.27
C VAL A 54 -12.39 4.36 9.82
N TRP A 55 -11.46 4.84 9.02
CA TRP A 55 -11.26 4.39 7.66
C TRP A 55 -10.08 3.44 7.65
N VAL A 56 -10.33 2.21 7.21
CA VAL A 56 -9.32 1.15 7.20
C VAL A 56 -9.10 0.65 5.79
N ARG A 57 -7.85 0.39 5.45
CA ARG A 57 -7.43 -0.28 4.22
C ARG A 57 -6.52 -1.44 4.60
N LEU A 58 -7.01 -2.65 4.34
CA LEU A 58 -6.35 -3.91 4.61
C LEU A 58 -5.90 -4.50 3.28
N CYS A 59 -4.59 -4.60 3.07
CA CYS A 59 -4.09 -5.45 1.99
C CYS A 59 -4.10 -6.89 2.47
N LEU A 60 -4.64 -7.76 1.63
CA LEU A 60 -4.78 -9.20 1.84
C LEU A 60 -4.03 -9.92 0.74
N GLU A 61 -3.50 -11.10 1.03
CA GLU A 61 -3.10 -12.02 -0.03
C GLU A 61 -4.35 -12.47 -0.80
N GLN A 62 -4.29 -12.49 -2.13
CA GLN A 62 -5.46 -12.71 -2.98
C GLN A 62 -6.19 -14.03 -2.65
N GLY A 63 -5.45 -15.09 -2.30
CA GLY A 63 -6.01 -16.38 -1.88
C GLY A 63 -6.82 -16.34 -0.56
N LYS A 64 -6.67 -15.29 0.25
CA LYS A 64 -7.39 -15.11 1.53
C LYS A 64 -8.54 -14.10 1.43
N ARG A 65 -8.70 -13.43 0.29
CA ARG A 65 -9.70 -12.38 0.06
C ARG A 65 -11.12 -12.82 0.42
N SER A 66 -11.60 -13.92 -0.16
CA SER A 66 -12.99 -14.37 0.02
C SER A 66 -13.32 -14.64 1.49
N GLN A 67 -12.38 -15.24 2.22
CA GLN A 67 -12.54 -15.53 3.64
C GLN A 67 -12.55 -14.24 4.49
N ALA A 68 -11.62 -13.32 4.24
CA ALA A 68 -11.56 -12.04 4.95
C ALA A 68 -12.79 -11.17 4.68
N GLN A 69 -13.28 -11.14 3.43
CA GLN A 69 -14.49 -10.42 3.06
C GLN A 69 -15.71 -11.02 3.76
N ALA A 70 -15.84 -12.34 3.80
CA ALA A 70 -16.95 -13.00 4.50
C ALA A 70 -16.99 -12.61 5.99
N LEU A 71 -15.85 -12.65 6.68
CA LEU A 71 -15.74 -12.22 8.09
C LEU A 71 -16.14 -10.75 8.27
N ALA A 72 -15.68 -9.86 7.39
CA ALA A 72 -16.01 -8.45 7.48
C ALA A 72 -17.50 -8.16 7.18
N VAL A 73 -18.09 -8.87 6.22
CA VAL A 73 -19.52 -8.76 5.88
C VAL A 73 -20.38 -9.29 7.02
N GLU A 74 -20.04 -10.45 7.59
CA GLU A 74 -20.74 -11.04 8.73
C GLU A 74 -20.76 -10.05 9.91
N LEU A 75 -19.61 -9.52 10.30
CA LEU A 75 -19.51 -8.53 11.37
C LEU A 75 -20.31 -7.25 11.07
N ALA A 76 -20.25 -6.76 9.83
CA ALA A 76 -21.02 -5.60 9.43
C ALA A 76 -22.52 -5.83 9.57
N GLN A 77 -23.01 -7.00 9.15
CA GLN A 77 -24.42 -7.36 9.26
C GLN A 77 -24.85 -7.56 10.72
N THR A 78 -24.06 -8.28 11.52
CA THR A 78 -24.35 -8.54 12.94
C THR A 78 -24.48 -7.26 13.75
N HIS A 79 -23.68 -6.24 13.43
CA HIS A 79 -23.61 -5.01 14.21
C HIS A 79 -24.22 -3.77 13.51
N GLY A 80 -24.78 -3.93 12.32
CA GLY A 80 -25.33 -2.83 11.52
C GLY A 80 -24.29 -1.80 11.08
N TRP A 81 -23.06 -2.22 10.81
CA TRP A 81 -21.99 -1.34 10.31
C TRP A 81 -22.00 -1.23 8.78
N PRO A 82 -21.34 -0.20 8.21
CA PRO A 82 -21.24 -0.07 6.76
C PRO A 82 -20.60 -1.30 6.10
N GLU A 83 -21.13 -1.68 4.94
CA GLU A 83 -20.62 -2.84 4.20
C GLU A 83 -19.15 -2.63 3.77
N PRO A 84 -18.27 -3.63 3.94
CA PRO A 84 -16.90 -3.52 3.49
C PRO A 84 -16.81 -3.54 1.96
N LEU A 85 -15.92 -2.73 1.40
CA LEU A 85 -15.64 -2.70 -0.03
C LEU A 85 -14.40 -3.52 -0.36
N VAL A 86 -14.42 -4.26 -1.46
CA VAL A 86 -13.25 -4.99 -1.96
C VAL A 86 -12.81 -4.45 -3.30
N ARG A 87 -11.50 -4.29 -3.49
CA ARG A 87 -10.87 -3.99 -4.77
C ARG A 87 -9.78 -5.01 -5.07
N GLU A 88 -9.78 -5.53 -6.28
CA GLU A 88 -8.76 -6.44 -6.78
C GLU A 88 -8.71 -6.44 -8.31
N PRO A 89 -7.56 -6.79 -8.91
CA PRO A 89 -6.27 -6.96 -8.25
C PRO A 89 -5.63 -5.61 -7.89
N VAL A 90 -4.88 -5.56 -6.79
CA VAL A 90 -4.12 -4.36 -6.40
C VAL A 90 -2.64 -4.68 -6.25
N ILE A 91 -1.82 -3.64 -6.37
CA ILE A 91 -0.38 -3.70 -6.14
C ILE A 91 0.02 -2.76 -5.01
N ALA A 92 0.93 -3.21 -4.15
CA ALA A 92 1.64 -2.35 -3.21
C ALA A 92 2.99 -1.94 -3.81
N LEU A 93 3.18 -0.66 -4.05
CA LEU A 93 4.40 -0.08 -4.60
C LEU A 93 5.13 0.70 -3.50
N THR A 94 6.31 0.24 -3.11
CA THR A 94 7.08 0.78 -1.98
C THR A 94 8.38 1.42 -2.45
N PHE A 95 8.62 2.66 -2.03
CA PHE A 95 9.82 3.45 -2.26
C PHE A 95 10.59 3.59 -0.96
N TYR A 96 11.91 3.49 -1.04
CA TYR A 96 12.79 3.67 0.10
C TYR A 96 13.59 4.98 -0.06
N PRO A 97 13.15 6.08 0.58
CA PRO A 97 13.86 7.35 0.50
C PRO A 97 15.20 7.28 1.26
N LEU A 98 16.25 7.84 0.64
CA LEU A 98 17.59 7.94 1.23
C LEU A 98 17.64 9.14 2.18
N ALA A 99 17.16 8.94 3.42
CA ALA A 99 17.20 9.88 4.56
C ALA A 99 16.35 11.17 4.49
N GLY A 100 15.77 11.51 5.64
CA GLY A 100 15.34 12.84 6.12
C GLY A 100 14.53 13.75 5.20
N GLY A 101 13.19 13.69 5.27
CA GLY A 101 12.31 14.77 4.81
C GLY A 101 11.11 14.30 3.99
N MET A 102 10.08 15.14 3.91
CA MET A 102 8.84 14.86 3.15
C MET A 102 8.96 15.13 1.65
N THR A 103 10.10 15.64 1.19
CA THR A 103 10.32 15.99 -0.22
C THR A 103 10.17 14.79 -1.15
N LEU A 104 10.80 13.65 -0.83
CA LEU A 104 10.73 12.46 -1.68
C LEU A 104 9.30 11.90 -1.78
N PRO A 105 8.57 11.69 -0.67
CA PRO A 105 7.15 11.31 -0.74
C PRO A 105 6.28 12.31 -1.52
N ALA A 106 6.50 13.61 -1.31
CA ALA A 106 5.74 14.66 -2.00
C ALA A 106 6.00 14.65 -3.52
N GLU A 107 7.25 14.48 -3.93
CA GLU A 107 7.65 14.37 -5.34
C GLU A 107 7.10 13.09 -5.99
N ALA A 108 7.07 11.98 -5.26
CA ALA A 108 6.46 10.75 -5.75
C ALA A 108 4.95 10.92 -5.97
N LEU A 109 4.25 11.56 -5.02
CA LEU A 109 2.84 11.89 -5.18
C LEU A 109 2.59 12.84 -6.35
N ALA A 110 3.42 13.87 -6.52
CA ALA A 110 3.32 14.81 -7.64
C ALA A 110 3.51 14.09 -8.99
N CYS A 111 4.44 13.14 -9.08
CA CYS A 111 4.65 12.34 -10.29
C CYS A 111 3.45 11.46 -10.62
N LEU A 112 2.86 10.79 -9.61
CA LEU A 112 1.66 9.99 -9.80
C LEU A 112 0.48 10.86 -10.23
N ALA A 113 0.25 11.99 -9.55
CA ALA A 113 -0.82 12.92 -9.87
C ALA A 113 -0.67 13.52 -11.27
N GLY A 114 0.54 13.91 -11.67
CA GLY A 114 0.84 14.43 -13.01
C GLY A 114 0.63 13.41 -14.12
N ALA A 115 0.68 12.11 -13.80
CA ALA A 115 0.34 11.01 -14.71
C ALA A 115 -1.14 10.61 -14.67
N GLY A 116 -1.99 11.34 -13.92
CA GLY A 116 -3.41 11.01 -13.75
C GLY A 116 -3.67 9.79 -12.87
N LEU A 117 -2.70 9.37 -12.05
CA LEU A 117 -2.80 8.18 -11.20
C LEU A 117 -3.26 8.57 -9.80
N SER A 118 -4.28 7.89 -9.30
CA SER A 118 -4.86 8.11 -7.97
C SER A 118 -4.72 6.85 -7.11
N PRO A 119 -3.78 6.82 -6.15
CA PRO A 119 -3.64 5.70 -5.22
C PRO A 119 -4.94 5.41 -4.44
N LEU A 120 -5.25 4.13 -4.26
CA LEU A 120 -6.34 3.65 -3.42
C LEU A 120 -6.03 3.84 -1.92
N ALA A 121 -4.75 3.80 -1.57
CA ALA A 121 -4.25 4.06 -0.24
C ALA A 121 -2.78 4.49 -0.29
N LEU A 122 -2.34 5.18 0.76
CA LEU A 122 -0.95 5.60 0.94
C LEU A 122 -0.57 5.48 2.41
N GLY A 123 0.65 5.01 2.64
CA GLY A 123 1.27 4.99 3.97
C GLY A 123 2.73 5.39 3.88
N THR A 124 3.20 6.11 4.90
CA THR A 124 4.61 6.51 5.02
C THR A 124 5.15 6.12 6.39
N SER A 125 6.41 5.70 6.42
CA SER A 125 7.24 5.58 7.60
C SER A 125 8.51 6.41 7.40
N LEU A 126 9.39 6.44 8.41
CA LEU A 126 10.71 7.06 8.27
C LEU A 126 11.60 6.40 7.21
N ALA A 127 11.31 5.14 6.85
CA ALA A 127 12.14 4.34 5.96
C ALA A 127 11.52 4.09 4.59
N ALA A 128 10.20 4.27 4.45
CA ALA A 128 9.49 3.87 3.25
C ALA A 128 8.21 4.66 3.02
N MET A 129 7.85 4.82 1.76
CA MET A 129 6.51 5.22 1.33
C MET A 129 5.90 4.06 0.53
N THR A 130 4.69 3.66 0.86
CA THR A 130 3.93 2.66 0.10
C THR A 130 2.68 3.30 -0.46
N VAL A 131 2.42 3.08 -1.74
CA VAL A 131 1.14 3.38 -2.38
C VAL A 131 0.47 2.08 -2.81
N ILE A 132 -0.85 2.03 -2.64
CA ILE A 132 -1.67 0.93 -3.16
C ILE A 132 -2.39 1.43 -4.42
N LEU A 133 -2.24 0.70 -5.52
CA LEU A 133 -2.80 1.04 -6.82
C LEU A 133 -3.58 -0.16 -7.38
N PRO A 134 -4.57 0.04 -8.26
CA PRO A 134 -5.03 -1.01 -9.16
C PRO A 134 -3.85 -1.57 -9.95
N GLU A 135 -3.78 -2.88 -10.12
CA GLU A 135 -2.60 -3.53 -10.71
C GLU A 135 -2.33 -3.07 -12.15
N GLU A 136 -3.38 -2.78 -12.92
CA GLU A 136 -3.30 -2.26 -14.29
C GLU A 136 -2.60 -0.90 -14.38
N MET A 137 -2.51 -0.16 -13.27
CA MET A 137 -1.80 1.13 -13.22
C MET A 137 -0.28 0.97 -13.05
N LEU A 138 0.24 -0.23 -12.80
CA LEU A 138 1.66 -0.45 -12.57
C LEU A 138 2.56 0.11 -13.68
N PRO A 139 2.33 -0.16 -14.99
CA PRO A 139 3.22 0.34 -16.03
C PRO A 139 3.26 1.87 -16.08
N ALA A 140 2.11 2.52 -15.91
CA ALA A 140 2.02 3.98 -15.87
C ALA A 140 2.72 4.56 -14.63
N ALA A 141 2.55 3.93 -13.47
CA ALA A 141 3.21 4.33 -12.24
C ALA A 141 4.74 4.20 -12.36
N VAL A 142 5.22 3.07 -12.89
CA VAL A 142 6.66 2.84 -13.09
C VAL A 142 7.26 3.89 -14.03
N LYS A 143 6.58 4.17 -15.15
CA LYS A 143 7.02 5.21 -16.09
C LYS A 143 7.05 6.60 -15.45
N ALA A 144 5.98 6.97 -14.74
CA ALA A 144 5.88 8.29 -14.10
C ALA A 144 6.99 8.51 -13.07
N LEU A 145 7.19 7.53 -12.19
CA LEU A 145 8.18 7.62 -11.12
C LEU A 145 9.62 7.46 -11.63
N GLY A 146 9.84 6.55 -12.59
CA GLY A 146 11.15 6.36 -13.23
C GLY A 146 11.66 7.59 -13.96
N SER A 147 10.79 8.53 -14.34
CA SER A 147 11.19 9.83 -14.91
C SER A 147 11.81 10.79 -13.89
N ARG A 148 11.49 10.63 -12.59
CA ARG A 148 11.90 11.53 -11.51
C ARG A 148 12.98 10.93 -10.61
N PHE A 149 12.95 9.62 -10.40
CA PHE A 149 13.77 8.92 -9.43
C PHE A 149 14.83 8.04 -10.07
N ASP A 150 16.05 8.13 -9.54
CA ASP A 150 17.16 7.25 -9.83
C ASP A 150 17.24 6.11 -8.82
N LEU A 151 17.37 4.90 -9.36
CA LEU A 151 17.69 3.72 -8.58
C LEU A 151 19.21 3.63 -8.34
N PRO A 152 19.65 2.84 -7.35
CA PRO A 152 21.05 2.52 -7.17
C PRO A 152 21.69 1.91 -8.44
N GLU A 153 23.01 1.88 -8.51
CA GLU A 153 23.69 1.18 -9.60
C GLU A 153 23.36 -0.33 -9.55
N GLY A 154 23.10 -0.93 -10.72
CA GLY A 154 22.69 -2.34 -10.83
C GLY A 154 21.24 -2.64 -10.43
N ALA A 155 20.48 -1.61 -10.05
CA ALA A 155 19.07 -1.72 -9.72
C ALA A 155 18.18 -1.33 -10.92
N SER A 156 17.27 -2.23 -11.31
CA SER A 156 16.26 -1.96 -12.33
C SER A 156 14.92 -1.61 -11.67
N PRO A 157 14.05 -0.79 -12.31
CA PRO A 157 12.68 -0.64 -11.82
C PRO A 157 12.00 -2.00 -11.70
N PRO A 158 11.03 -2.13 -10.79
CA PRO A 158 10.27 -3.37 -10.68
C PRO A 158 9.57 -3.70 -12.01
N GLU A 159 10.13 -4.66 -12.74
CA GLU A 159 9.45 -5.35 -13.84
C GLU A 159 8.65 -6.54 -13.29
N GLU A 160 7.81 -7.15 -14.14
CA GLU A 160 6.75 -8.11 -13.80
C GLU A 160 7.12 -9.24 -12.82
N ARG A 161 8.43 -9.54 -12.62
CA ARG A 161 8.92 -10.69 -11.83
C ARG A 161 9.94 -10.37 -10.73
N VAL A 162 10.39 -9.12 -10.54
CA VAL A 162 11.43 -8.80 -9.53
C VAL A 162 10.83 -8.06 -8.34
N SER A 163 10.81 -8.70 -7.18
CA SER A 163 10.10 -8.25 -5.97
C SER A 163 10.93 -7.36 -5.03
N VAL A 164 12.24 -7.20 -5.23
CA VAL A 164 13.09 -6.35 -4.38
C VAL A 164 14.26 -5.83 -5.18
N VAL A 165 14.53 -4.53 -5.03
CA VAL A 165 15.71 -3.88 -5.57
C VAL A 165 16.31 -3.01 -4.46
N GLN A 166 17.46 -3.42 -3.92
CA GLN A 166 18.17 -2.75 -2.83
C GLN A 166 19.66 -2.64 -3.15
N SER A 167 20.28 -1.50 -2.82
CA SER A 167 21.74 -1.36 -2.85
C SER A 167 22.39 -2.28 -1.79
N PRO A 168 23.55 -2.91 -2.11
CA PRO A 168 24.34 -3.65 -1.13
C PRO A 168 25.05 -2.75 -0.10
N GLU A 169 25.01 -1.42 -0.26
CA GLU A 169 25.72 -0.51 0.62
C GLU A 169 25.07 -0.43 2.01
N LYS A 170 25.73 -1.05 2.99
CA LYS A 170 25.45 -0.86 4.41
C LYS A 170 25.68 0.61 4.78
N ARG A 171 24.70 1.22 5.47
CA ARG A 171 24.89 2.50 6.18
C ARG A 171 26.16 2.39 7.05
N LYS A 172 27.15 3.25 6.80
CA LYS A 172 28.14 3.58 7.82
C LYS A 172 27.40 4.41 8.88
N GLY A 173 27.27 3.85 10.07
CA GLY A 173 26.78 4.56 11.26
C GLY A 173 27.79 5.58 11.74
#